data_AF-A0A914SHJ9-F1
#
_entry.id   AF-A0A914SHJ9-F1
#
_cell.length_a   1.000
_cell.length_b   1.000
_cell.length_c   1.000
_cell.angle_alpha   90.00
_cell.angle_beta   90.00
_cell.angle_gamma   90.00
#
_symmetry.space_group_name_H-M   'P 1'
#
loop_
_entity.id
_entity.type
_entity.pdbx_description
1 polymer ?
#
loop_
_entity_poly.entity_id
_entity_poly.type
_entity_poly.pdbx_seq_one_letter_code
_entity_poly.pdbx_strand_id
1 'polypeptide(L)'
;MSQIGISSGISTSDFDKLRTVCDMIPELEYICLDVANGYSEVFVDFIRRVREQFPTHTIFAGNVVTGEMVEELILSGADVVKVSHFFRNSLK
;
A
#
# COMPACT_ATOMS: atom_id res chain seq x y z
N MET A 1 12.61 12.20 16.37
CA MET A 1 12.16 11.83 15.02
C MET A 1 10.66 11.64 15.05
N SER A 2 9.95 12.28 14.13
CA SER A 2 8.50 12.15 14.02
C SER A 2 8.19 10.87 13.24
N GLN A 3 7.32 10.00 13.77
CA GLN A 3 6.89 8.77 13.07
C GLN A 3 5.54 9.05 12.41
N ILE A 4 5.57 9.67 11.22
CA ILE A 4 4.38 10.03 10.47
C ILE A 4 4.44 9.36 9.11
N GLY A 5 3.32 8.75 8.70
CA GLY A 5 3.14 8.19 7.38
C GLY A 5 1.98 8.83 6.63
N ILE A 6 2.02 8.71 5.31
CA ILE A 6 0.94 9.12 4.42
C ILE A 6 0.17 7.90 3.93
N SER A 7 -1.16 7.98 3.94
CA SER A 7 -2.04 6.94 3.39
C SER A 7 -2.54 7.29 1.99
N SER A 8 -2.63 6.30 1.12
CA SER A 8 -3.14 6.43 -0.25
C SER A 8 -3.98 5.20 -0.65
N GLY A 9 -4.96 5.44 -1.51
CA GLY A 9 -5.58 4.38 -2.33
C GLY A 9 -4.71 4.04 -3.56
N ILE A 10 -5.34 3.50 -4.60
CA ILE A 10 -4.66 3.05 -5.84
C ILE A 10 -5.11 3.76 -7.11
N SER A 11 -5.92 4.81 -7.00
CA SER A 11 -6.31 5.57 -8.18
C SER A 11 -5.15 6.42 -8.69
N THR A 12 -5.17 6.79 -9.97
CA THR A 12 -4.15 7.67 -10.55
C THR A 12 -4.09 9.01 -9.82
N SER A 13 -5.24 9.57 -9.44
CA SER A 13 -5.30 10.84 -8.71
C SER A 13 -4.75 10.73 -7.29
N ASP A 14 -4.89 9.58 -6.63
CA ASP A 14 -4.27 9.33 -5.34
C ASP A 14 -2.75 9.22 -5.47
N PHE A 15 -2.26 8.54 -6.50
CA PHE A 15 -0.82 8.42 -6.76
C PHE A 15 -0.16 9.79 -7.04
N ASP A 16 -0.83 10.64 -7.82
CA ASP A 16 -0.32 11.99 -8.09
C ASP A 16 -0.28 12.85 -6.82
N LYS A 17 -1.28 12.73 -5.94
CA LYS A 17 -1.27 13.39 -4.62
C LYS A 17 -0.15 12.84 -3.73
N LEU A 18 0.02 11.52 -3.69
CA LEU A 18 1.07 10.86 -2.91
C LEU A 18 2.45 11.42 -3.29
N ARG A 19 2.76 11.44 -4.60
CA ARG A 19 4.01 12.03 -5.11
C ARG A 19 4.16 13.50 -4.69
N THR A 20 3.11 14.28 -4.91
CA THR A 20 3.11 15.72 -4.60
C THR A 20 3.39 15.98 -3.12
N VAL A 21 2.83 15.18 -2.20
CA VAL A 21 3.05 15.35 -0.75
C VAL A 21 4.44 14.85 -0.32
N CYS A 22 4.89 13.70 -0.82
CA CYS A 22 6.24 13.18 -0.54
C CYS A 22 7.33 14.15 -1.02
N ASP A 23 7.14 14.79 -2.18
CA ASP A 23 8.07 15.80 -2.70
C ASP A 23 8.09 17.07 -1.83
N MET A 24 6.96 17.43 -1.22
CA MET A 24 6.86 18.60 -0.33
C MET A 24 7.36 18.36 1.08
N ILE A 25 7.35 17.11 1.56
CA ILE A 25 7.71 16.75 2.93
C ILE A 25 8.70 15.57 2.88
N PRO A 26 10.00 15.86 2.66
CA PRO A 26 11.04 14.83 2.52
C PRO A 26 11.24 13.96 3.77
N GLU A 27 10.76 14.40 4.93
CA GLU A 27 10.83 13.65 6.19
C GLU A 27 9.78 12.52 6.29
N LEU A 28 8.86 12.40 5.32
CA LEU A 28 7.91 11.30 5.27
C LEU A 28 8.61 10.02 4.80
N GLU A 29 8.91 9.12 5.75
CA GLU A 29 9.57 7.86 5.46
C GLU A 29 8.59 6.69 5.26
N TYR A 30 7.31 6.87 5.60
CA TYR A 30 6.31 5.80 5.64
C TYR A 30 5.14 6.05 4.67
N ILE A 31 4.83 5.06 3.83
CA ILE A 31 3.69 5.06 2.92
C ILE A 31 2.74 3.92 3.28
N CYS A 32 1.44 4.20 3.39
CA CYS A 32 0.40 3.22 3.66
C CYS A 32 -0.57 3.12 2.48
N LEU A 33 -0.50 2.01 1.75
CA LEU A 33 -1.41 1.67 0.67
C LEU A 33 -2.58 0.87 1.24
N ASP A 34 -3.74 1.51 1.32
CA ASP A 34 -4.93 0.92 1.96
C ASP A 34 -6.07 0.75 0.97
N VAL A 35 -6.44 -0.50 0.73
CA VAL A 35 -7.61 -0.89 -0.07
C VAL A 35 -8.47 -1.90 0.67
N ALA A 36 -9.77 -1.90 0.33
CA ALA A 36 -10.72 -2.84 0.91
C ALA A 36 -10.43 -4.29 0.50
N ASN A 37 -9.99 -4.51 -0.75
CA ASN A 37 -9.66 -5.83 -1.28
C ASN A 37 -8.22 -5.87 -1.81
N GLY A 38 -7.29 -6.36 -0.98
CA GLY A 38 -5.88 -6.50 -1.36
C GLY A 38 -5.59 -7.66 -2.32
N TYR A 39 -6.58 -8.46 -2.72
CA TYR A 39 -6.40 -9.66 -3.57
C TYR A 39 -6.41 -9.37 -5.09
N SER A 40 -6.49 -8.12 -5.52
CA SER A 40 -6.53 -7.80 -6.95
C SER A 40 -5.12 -7.63 -7.52
N GLU A 41 -4.88 -8.17 -8.73
CA GLU A 41 -3.62 -7.97 -9.47
C GLU A 41 -3.28 -6.47 -9.65
N VAL A 42 -4.30 -5.64 -9.87
CA VAL A 42 -4.14 -4.17 -9.99
C VAL A 42 -3.50 -3.57 -8.73
N PHE A 43 -3.83 -4.08 -7.55
CA PHE A 43 -3.22 -3.63 -6.29
C PHE A 43 -1.76 -4.05 -6.20
N VAL A 44 -1.45 -5.28 -6.60
CA VAL A 44 -0.09 -5.83 -6.62
C VAL A 44 0.80 -5.02 -7.56
N ASP A 45 0.33 -4.73 -8.77
CA ASP A 45 1.04 -3.88 -9.72
C ASP A 45 1.22 -2.44 -9.23
N PHE A 46 0.22 -1.92 -8.50
CA PHE A 46 0.33 -0.61 -7.89
C PHE A 46 1.43 -0.56 -6.82
N ILE A 47 1.59 -1.60 -5.99
CA ILE A 47 2.68 -1.68 -5.01
C ILE A 47 4.04 -1.66 -5.73
N ARG A 48 4.20 -2.43 -6.82
CA ARG A 48 5.44 -2.42 -7.62
C ARG A 48 5.79 -1.03 -8.09
N ARG A 49 4.80 -0.33 -8.66
CA ARG A 49 4.94 1.06 -9.14
C ARG A 49 5.31 2.02 -8.00
N VAL A 50 4.70 1.88 -6.82
CA VAL A 50 5.02 2.72 -5.65
C VAL A 50 6.44 2.42 -5.16
N ARG A 51 6.86 1.15 -5.11
CA ARG A 51 8.24 0.77 -4.75
C ARG A 51 9.26 1.33 -5.73
N GLU A 52 8.99 1.29 -7.03
CA GLU A 52 9.87 1.89 -8.05
C GLU A 52 10.03 3.40 -7.86
N GLN A 53 8.93 4.10 -7.54
CA GLN A 53 8.94 5.55 -7.33
C GLN A 53 9.58 5.96 -6.00
N PHE A 54 9.40 5.15 -4.94
CA PHE A 54 9.83 5.45 -3.57
C PHE A 54 10.70 4.32 -3.01
N PRO A 55 11.91 4.10 -3.57
CA PRO A 55 12.72 2.92 -3.26
C PRO A 55 13.16 2.82 -1.80
N THR A 56 13.29 3.95 -1.11
CA THR A 56 13.76 4.03 0.28
C THR A 56 12.65 4.11 1.32
N HIS A 57 11.40 4.33 0.91
CA HIS A 57 10.30 4.46 1.85
C HIS A 57 9.89 3.09 2.38
N THR A 58 9.44 3.05 3.63
CA THR A 58 8.79 1.86 4.19
C THR A 58 7.33 1.82 3.74
N ILE A 59 6.94 0.75 3.05
CA ILE A 59 5.62 0.59 2.45
C ILE A 59 4.79 -0.41 3.25
N PHE A 60 3.69 0.09 3.82
CA PHE A 60 2.61 -0.73 4.36
C PHE A 60 1.59 -0.98 3.25
N ALA A 61 1.18 -2.23 3.02
CA ALA A 61 0.18 -2.56 2.00
C ALA A 61 -0.87 -3.53 2.53
N GLY A 62 -2.15 -3.29 2.23
CA GLY A 62 -3.22 -4.22 2.56
C GLY A 62 -4.59 -3.77 2.06
N ASN A 63 -5.65 -4.56 2.27
CA ASN A 63 -5.73 -5.60 3.30
C ASN A 63 -5.93 -7.02 2.78
N VAL A 64 -5.32 -7.99 3.48
CA VAL A 64 -5.36 -9.43 3.15
C VAL A 64 -5.48 -10.28 4.42
N VAL A 65 -5.84 -11.57 4.28
CA VAL A 65 -6.00 -12.51 5.41
C VAL A 65 -5.36 -13.88 5.20
N THR A 66 -4.71 -14.11 4.06
CA THR A 66 -4.07 -15.39 3.72
C THR A 66 -2.56 -15.23 3.56
N GLY A 67 -1.81 -16.29 3.88
CA GLY A 67 -0.34 -16.27 3.82
C GLY A 67 0.19 -16.11 2.40
N GLU A 68 -0.46 -16.69 1.40
CA GLU A 68 -0.01 -16.58 0.00
C GLU A 68 -0.07 -15.13 -0.48
N MET A 69 -1.13 -14.41 -0.12
CA MET A 69 -1.28 -13.02 -0.50
C MET A 69 -0.30 -12.13 0.29
N VAL A 70 -0.01 -12.44 1.55
CA VAL A 70 1.04 -11.75 2.31
C VAL A 70 2.39 -11.88 1.59
N GLU A 71 2.76 -13.08 1.15
CA GLU A 71 4.01 -13.33 0.42
C GLU A 71 4.04 -12.55 -0.90
N GLU A 72 2.94 -12.57 -1.66
CA GLU A 72 2.84 -11.83 -2.92
C GLU A 72 3.01 -10.31 -2.73
N LEU A 73 2.39 -9.71 -1.70
CA LEU A 73 2.54 -8.28 -1.43
C LEU A 73 3.99 -7.93 -1.04
N ILE A 74 4.66 -8.77 -0.23
CA ILE A 74 6.08 -8.57 0.14
C ILE A 74 6.98 -8.67 -1.10
N LEU A 75 6.82 -9.71 -1.92
CA LEU A 75 7.60 -9.89 -3.15
C LEU A 75 7.39 -8.76 -4.16
N SER A 76 6.24 -8.09 -4.10
CA SER A 76 5.89 -6.97 -4.96
C SER A 76 6.41 -5.63 -4.46
N GLY A 77 6.98 -5.58 -3.27
CA GLY A 77 7.68 -4.41 -2.73
C GLY A 77 7.09 -3.81 -1.46
N ALA A 78 6.10 -4.44 -0.82
CA ALA A 78 5.68 -4.04 0.51
C ALA A 78 6.71 -4.48 1.57
N ASP A 79 6.89 -3.68 2.61
CA ASP A 79 7.71 -4.05 3.79
C ASP A 79 6.86 -4.60 4.92
N VAL A 80 5.62 -4.11 5.04
CA VAL A 80 4.67 -4.50 6.07
C VAL A 80 3.32 -4.78 5.43
N VAL A 81 2.73 -5.94 5.74
CA VAL A 81 1.39 -6.30 5.24
C VAL A 81 0.34 -6.04 6.30
N LYS A 82 -0.69 -5.24 5.96
CA LYS A 82 -1.82 -4.96 6.84
C LYS A 82 -2.82 -6.11 6.75
N VAL A 83 -2.87 -6.91 7.81
CA VAL A 83 -3.81 -8.02 7.94
C VAL A 83 -5.11 -7.53 8.56
N SER A 84 -6.21 -7.62 7.84
CA SER A 84 -7.52 -7.25 8.39
C SER A 84 -8.65 -7.99 7.69
N HIS A 85 -9.71 -8.28 8.44
CA HIS A 85 -10.88 -8.99 7.92
C HIS A 85 -11.70 -8.10 6.97
N PHE A 86 -11.84 -8.53 5.71
CA PHE A 86 -12.84 -7.97 4.81
C PHE A 86 -14.19 -8.59 5.13
N PHE A 87 -15.12 -7.81 5.71
CA PHE A 87 -16.47 -8.28 6.02
C PHE A 87 -17.28 -8.43 4.72
N ARG A 88 -17.14 -9.57 4.03
CA ARG A 88 -18.00 -9.92 2.90
C ARG A 88 -19.18 -10.74 3.42
N ASN A 89 -20.18 -10.07 3.98
CA ASN A 89 -21.47 -10.71 4.23
C ASN A 89 -22.50 -10.18 3.24
N SER A 90 -22.57 -10.81 2.07
CA SER A 90 -23.78 -10.96 1.24
C SER A 90 -23.46 -11.82 0.02
N LEU A 91 -24.28 -12.87 -0.17
CA LEU A 91 -24.23 -13.93 -1.18
C LEU A 91 -23.45 -15.21 -0.78
N LYS A 92 -23.79 -15.77 0.38
CA LYS A 92 -24.44 -17.10 0.34
C LYS A 92 -25.93 -16.88 0.17
#